data_AF-A0A928I0W9-F1
#
_entry.id   AF-A0A928I0W9-F1
#
_cell.length_a   1.000
_cell.length_b   1.000
_cell.length_c   1.000
_cell.angle_alpha   90.00
_cell.angle_beta   90.00
_cell.angle_gamma   90.00
#
_symmetry.space_group_name_H-M   'P 1'
#
loop_
_entity.id
_entity.type
_entity.pdbx_description
1 polymer ?
#
loop_
_entity_poly.entity_id
_entity_poly.type
_entity_poly.pdbx_seq_one_letter_code
_entity_poly.pdbx_strand_id
1 'polypeptide(L)'
;MEEEKLDELLPDTAAEAEAQEPIPEQDVLTEPPVEEEPVDYEQLAAEDLAEIKRLDPSYAPASHLGELPFARRFAELRDLGLSVKEALAAAAPRFERQDGKTHLRAVAPRGARIPEGTLDRDRMKEAKQLFAGLSEQEINALYRRVTHAHND
;
A
#
# COMPACT_ATOMS: atom_id res chain seq x y z
N MET A 1 -31.63 -66.86 37.00
CA MET A 1 -30.51 -66.35 37.82
C MET A 1 -29.44 -65.99 36.81
N GLU A 2 -29.49 -64.76 36.28
CA GLU A 2 -28.70 -63.62 36.80
C GLU A 2 -27.21 -63.87 36.46
N GLU A 3 -26.50 -63.10 35.64
CA GLU A 3 -26.40 -61.64 35.51
C GLU A 3 -25.75 -61.25 34.16
N GLU A 4 -26.04 -60.01 33.74
CA GLU A 4 -25.41 -59.26 32.65
C GLU A 4 -23.89 -59.06 32.85
N LYS A 5 -23.15 -59.01 31.75
CA LYS A 5 -22.31 -57.83 31.43
C LYS A 5 -21.92 -57.81 29.94
N LEU A 6 -22.23 -56.66 29.36
CA LEU A 6 -21.99 -56.24 27.98
C LEU A 6 -20.54 -55.79 27.74
N ASP A 7 -20.23 -55.79 26.44
CA ASP A 7 -19.23 -55.02 25.70
C ASP A 7 -17.75 -55.38 25.85
N GLU A 8 -17.12 -55.73 24.72
CA GLU A 8 -16.30 -54.81 23.89
C GLU A 8 -15.43 -55.67 22.94
N LEU A 9 -15.79 -55.76 21.64
CA LEU A 9 -15.04 -55.17 20.51
C LEU A 9 -13.56 -55.63 20.47
N LEU A 10 -13.06 -56.47 19.55
CA LEU A 10 -13.04 -56.37 18.07
C LEU A 10 -12.55 -57.72 17.47
N PRO A 11 -13.07 -58.18 16.31
CA PRO A 11 -12.34 -59.12 15.45
C PRO A 11 -11.45 -58.34 14.47
N ASP A 12 -10.14 -58.36 14.68
CA ASP A 12 -9.22 -57.77 13.70
C ASP A 12 -9.13 -58.71 12.48
N THR A 13 -9.57 -58.15 11.36
CA THR A 13 -9.89 -58.82 10.11
C THR A 13 -8.64 -59.29 9.40
N ALA A 14 -8.78 -60.49 8.83
CA ALA A 14 -7.83 -61.12 7.94
C ALA A 14 -7.47 -60.23 6.74
N ALA A 15 -6.18 -60.19 6.47
CA ALA A 15 -5.52 -60.11 5.17
C ALA A 15 -6.44 -60.20 3.93
N GLU A 16 -6.59 -59.10 3.22
CA GLU A 16 -6.87 -59.10 1.78
C GLU A 16 -5.87 -58.16 1.09
N ALA A 17 -4.97 -58.78 0.33
CA ALA A 17 -4.01 -58.10 -0.52
C ALA A 17 -4.72 -57.70 -1.82
N GLU A 18 -5.00 -56.42 -1.99
CA GLU A 18 -5.46 -55.87 -3.27
C GLU A 18 -4.25 -55.65 -4.19
N ALA A 19 -4.29 -56.31 -5.34
CA ALA A 19 -3.35 -56.12 -6.44
C ALA A 19 -3.51 -54.72 -7.04
N GLN A 20 -2.51 -53.86 -6.86
CA GLN A 20 -2.38 -52.59 -7.59
C GLN A 20 -1.57 -52.81 -8.86
N GLU A 21 -2.22 -52.58 -10.00
CA GLU A 21 -1.58 -52.56 -11.33
C GLU A 21 -0.52 -51.43 -11.38
N PRO A 22 0.65 -51.66 -12.02
CA PRO A 22 1.72 -50.67 -12.04
C PRO A 22 1.35 -49.49 -12.94
N ILE A 23 1.28 -48.30 -12.34
CA ILE A 23 1.14 -47.02 -13.05
C ILE A 23 2.43 -46.82 -13.89
N PRO A 24 2.34 -46.48 -15.19
CA PRO A 24 3.52 -46.25 -16.02
C PRO A 24 4.30 -45.04 -15.50
N GLU A 25 5.61 -45.24 -15.34
CA GLU A 25 6.61 -44.26 -14.93
C GLU A 25 6.45 -42.97 -15.76
N GLN A 26 5.93 -41.92 -15.13
CA GLN A 26 6.05 -40.58 -15.69
C GLN A 26 7.51 -40.17 -15.50
N ASP A 27 8.18 -39.89 -16.62
CA ASP A 27 9.48 -39.22 -16.69
C ASP A 27 9.37 -37.90 -15.90
N VAL A 28 9.69 -37.98 -14.60
CA VAL A 28 9.91 -36.80 -13.77
C VAL A 28 11.23 -36.22 -14.26
N LEU A 29 11.13 -35.25 -15.16
CA LEU A 29 12.18 -34.27 -15.42
C LEU A 29 12.57 -33.68 -14.07
N THR A 30 13.57 -34.29 -13.44
CA THR A 30 14.18 -33.84 -12.20
C THR A 30 14.93 -32.60 -12.60
N GLU A 31 14.32 -31.43 -12.39
CA GLU A 31 15.03 -30.17 -12.51
C GLU A 31 16.28 -30.29 -11.61
N PRO A 32 17.48 -29.96 -12.14
CA PRO A 32 18.69 -30.04 -11.34
C PRO A 32 18.52 -29.17 -10.08
N PRO A 33 19.07 -29.59 -8.94
CA PRO A 33 18.99 -28.80 -7.73
C PRO A 33 19.52 -27.39 -8.03
N VAL A 34 18.68 -26.39 -7.83
CA VAL A 34 19.11 -24.99 -7.86
C VAL A 34 20.07 -24.84 -6.70
N GLU A 35 21.38 -24.77 -7.00
CA GLU A 35 22.41 -24.44 -6.03
C GLU A 35 22.17 -22.98 -5.61
N GLU A 36 21.33 -22.77 -4.59
CA GLU A 36 21.13 -21.46 -3.98
C GLU A 36 22.42 -21.06 -3.27
N GLU A 37 23.17 -20.12 -3.86
CA GLU A 37 24.33 -19.54 -3.20
C GLU A 37 23.92 -18.97 -1.83
N PRO A 38 24.75 -19.14 -0.78
CA PRO A 38 24.41 -18.64 0.55
C PRO A 38 24.35 -17.12 0.52
N VAL A 39 23.15 -16.57 0.75
CA VAL A 39 22.94 -15.12 0.85
C VAL A 39 23.63 -14.61 2.12
N ASP A 40 24.56 -13.67 1.96
CA ASP A 40 25.17 -12.97 3.08
C ASP A 40 24.24 -11.86 3.59
N TYR A 41 23.40 -12.23 4.57
CA TYR A 41 22.43 -11.32 5.17
C TYR A 41 23.08 -10.15 5.93
N GLU A 42 24.31 -10.30 6.42
CA GLU A 42 25.00 -9.22 7.13
C GLU A 42 25.41 -8.12 6.15
N GLN A 43 25.95 -8.52 4.99
CA GLN A 43 26.27 -7.58 3.91
C GLN A 43 25.02 -6.87 3.40
N LEU A 44 23.95 -7.62 3.13
CA LEU A 44 22.69 -7.05 2.66
C LEU A 44 22.10 -6.04 3.67
N ALA A 45 22.14 -6.35 4.97
CA ALA A 45 21.69 -5.45 6.01
C ALA A 45 22.55 -4.16 6.10
N ALA A 46 23.85 -4.26 5.87
CA ALA A 46 24.75 -3.10 5.85
C ALA A 46 24.49 -2.20 4.64
N GLU A 47 24.24 -2.79 3.47
CA GLU A 47 23.86 -2.07 2.24
C GLU A 47 22.52 -1.36 2.41
N ASP A 48 21.52 -2.06 2.92
CA ASP A 48 20.19 -1.51 3.20
C ASP A 48 20.29 -0.32 4.17
N LEU A 49 21.08 -0.44 5.26
CA LEU A 49 21.29 0.66 6.19
C LEU A 49 21.99 1.86 5.54
N ALA A 50 22.99 1.62 4.69
CA ALA A 50 23.67 2.69 3.96
C ALA A 50 22.72 3.42 3.01
N GLU A 51 21.80 2.71 2.36
CA GLU A 51 20.78 3.30 1.50
C GLU A 51 19.73 4.07 2.31
N ILE A 52 19.27 3.56 3.45
CA ILE A 52 18.38 4.29 4.36
C ILE A 52 19.00 5.62 4.78
N LYS A 53 20.29 5.63 5.17
CA LYS A 53 21.01 6.85 5.55
C LYS A 53 21.12 7.85 4.40
N ARG A 54 21.22 7.37 3.16
CA ARG A 54 21.23 8.22 1.96
C ARG A 54 19.85 8.83 1.68
N LEU A 55 18.80 8.05 1.87
CA LEU A 55 17.41 8.46 1.64
C LEU A 55 16.90 9.42 2.72
N ASP A 56 17.25 9.18 3.97
CA ASP A 56 16.91 10.04 5.11
C ASP A 56 18.11 10.15 6.06
N PRO A 57 18.85 11.27 5.99
CA PRO A 57 20.00 11.54 6.85
C PRO A 57 19.69 11.59 8.35
N SER A 58 18.41 11.68 8.76
CA SER A 58 18.04 11.62 10.18
C SER A 58 18.42 10.28 10.85
N TYR A 59 18.60 9.23 10.05
CA TYR A 59 19.06 7.91 10.49
C TYR A 59 20.59 7.72 10.42
N ALA A 60 21.36 8.76 10.09
CA ALA A 60 22.83 8.72 10.12
C ALA A 60 23.45 8.16 11.42
N PRO A 61 22.95 8.47 12.64
CA PRO A 61 23.56 7.96 13.88
C PRO A 61 23.33 6.47 14.12
N ALA A 62 22.40 5.82 13.42
CA ALA A 62 22.13 4.40 13.62
C ALA A 62 23.32 3.56 13.13
N SER A 63 23.82 2.64 13.96
CA SER A 63 24.92 1.75 13.58
C SER A 63 24.42 0.50 12.90
N HIS A 64 23.23 0.01 13.28
CA HIS A 64 22.63 -1.23 12.81
C HIS A 64 21.15 -1.04 12.47
N LEU A 65 20.60 -1.83 11.54
CA LEU A 65 19.17 -1.77 11.19
C LEU A 65 18.25 -1.95 12.40
N GLY A 66 18.63 -2.80 13.36
CA GLY A 66 17.85 -3.07 14.57
C GLY A 66 17.65 -1.87 15.50
N GLU A 67 18.45 -0.81 15.36
CA GLU A 67 18.30 0.43 16.13
C GLU A 67 17.18 1.33 15.60
N LEU A 68 16.70 1.05 14.38
CA LEU A 68 15.63 1.83 13.77
C LEU A 68 14.28 1.50 14.42
N PRO A 69 13.43 2.50 14.69
CA PRO A 69 12.14 2.28 15.37
C PRO A 69 11.16 1.43 14.54
N PHE A 70 11.43 1.25 13.25
CA PHE A 70 10.62 0.46 12.32
C PHE A 70 11.35 -0.77 11.77
N ALA A 71 12.47 -1.18 12.37
CA ALA A 71 13.36 -2.25 11.87
C ALA A 71 12.61 -3.55 11.51
N ARG A 72 11.74 -4.01 12.40
CA ARG A 72 10.96 -5.23 12.20
C ARG A 72 10.05 -5.15 10.97
N ARG A 73 9.27 -4.06 10.87
CA ARG A 73 8.35 -3.85 9.76
C ARG A 73 9.10 -3.64 8.44
N PHE A 74 10.26 -3.02 8.48
CA PHE A 74 11.14 -2.89 7.33
C PHE A 74 11.65 -4.25 6.84
N ALA A 75 12.13 -5.10 7.75
CA ALA A 75 12.58 -6.46 7.41
C ALA A 75 11.44 -7.29 6.77
N GLU A 76 10.24 -7.28 7.38
CA GLU A 76 9.07 -7.96 6.83
C GLU A 76 8.75 -7.51 5.40
N LEU A 77 8.92 -6.22 5.08
CA LEU A 77 8.71 -5.70 3.73
C LEU A 77 9.84 -6.06 2.77
N ARG A 78 11.10 -6.15 3.24
CA ARG A 78 12.22 -6.64 2.44
C ARG A 78 12.07 -8.11 2.08
N ASP A 79 11.59 -8.93 3.01
CA ASP A 79 11.28 -10.35 2.78
C ASP A 79 10.16 -10.53 1.75
N LEU A 80 9.23 -9.58 1.67
CA LEU A 80 8.20 -9.52 0.61
C LEU A 80 8.73 -9.04 -0.74
N GLY A 81 10.03 -8.77 -0.86
CA GLY A 81 10.69 -8.37 -2.10
C GLY A 81 10.61 -6.88 -2.41
N LEU A 82 10.19 -6.03 -1.47
CA LEU A 82 10.18 -4.58 -1.70
C LEU A 82 11.61 -4.03 -1.72
N SER A 83 11.83 -2.96 -2.50
CA SER A 83 13.08 -2.21 -2.46
C SER A 83 13.24 -1.46 -1.13
N VAL A 84 14.48 -1.10 -0.77
CA VAL A 84 14.78 -0.35 0.46
C VAL A 84 13.96 0.93 0.56
N LYS A 85 13.85 1.67 -0.54
CA LYS A 85 13.07 2.92 -0.60
C LYS A 85 11.58 2.70 -0.34
N GLU A 86 11.00 1.65 -0.93
CA GLU A 86 9.57 1.33 -0.76
C GLU A 86 9.28 0.79 0.63
N ALA A 87 10.13 -0.11 1.13
CA ALA A 87 10.05 -0.64 2.48
C ALA A 87 10.16 0.48 3.52
N LEU A 88 11.11 1.41 3.35
CA LEU A 88 11.28 2.57 4.22
C LEU A 88 10.04 3.48 4.18
N ALA A 89 9.50 3.77 3.00
CA ALA A 89 8.31 4.61 2.86
C ALA A 89 7.05 4.00 3.49
N ALA A 90 6.93 2.67 3.48
CA ALA A 90 5.79 1.97 4.08
C ALA A 90 5.97 1.70 5.58
N ALA A 91 7.22 1.54 6.05
CA ALA A 91 7.54 1.26 7.45
C ALA A 91 7.64 2.53 8.31
N ALA A 92 8.19 3.61 7.77
CA ALA A 92 8.43 4.86 8.50
C ALA A 92 7.31 5.89 8.25
N PRO A 93 6.48 6.22 9.27
CA PRO A 93 5.33 7.12 9.08
C PRO A 93 5.71 8.57 8.78
N ARG A 94 6.98 8.96 8.98
CA ARG A 94 7.50 10.30 8.68
C ARG A 94 8.36 10.38 7.43
N PHE A 95 8.61 9.24 6.76
CA PHE A 95 9.17 9.24 5.42
C PHE A 95 8.07 9.66 4.43
N GLU A 96 7.44 10.81 4.69
CA GLU A 96 6.61 11.47 3.69
C GLU A 96 7.54 11.81 2.55
N ARG A 97 7.23 11.21 1.40
CA ARG A 97 7.87 11.51 0.12
C ARG A 97 8.06 13.03 0.06
N GLN A 98 9.30 13.47 -0.09
CA GLN A 98 9.55 14.77 -0.71
C GLN A 98 9.07 14.65 -2.17
N ASP A 99 7.76 14.56 -2.37
CA ASP A 99 7.15 14.77 -3.65
C ASP A 99 7.54 16.20 -4.02
N GLY A 100 8.24 16.37 -5.14
CA GLY A 100 8.62 17.67 -5.74
C GLY A 100 7.42 18.54 -6.17
N LYS A 101 6.27 18.35 -5.51
CA LYS A 101 5.02 19.08 -5.63
C LYS A 101 4.69 19.87 -4.36
N THR A 102 5.48 19.77 -3.30
CA THR A 102 5.34 20.64 -2.11
C THR A 102 5.57 22.11 -2.47
N HIS A 103 6.46 22.40 -3.42
CA HIS A 103 6.63 23.74 -3.99
C HIS A 103 5.45 24.18 -4.87
N LEU A 104 4.67 23.25 -5.42
CA LEU A 104 3.49 23.55 -6.24
C LEU A 104 2.22 23.80 -5.41
N ARG A 105 2.19 23.39 -4.13
CA ARG A 105 1.06 23.64 -3.22
C ARG A 105 1.24 24.88 -2.34
N ALA A 106 2.41 25.52 -2.38
CA ALA A 106 2.76 26.61 -1.47
C ALA A 106 2.47 28.03 -2.01
N VAL A 107 1.66 28.19 -3.07
CA VAL A 107 1.25 29.53 -3.58
C VAL A 107 -0.25 29.59 -3.85
N ALA A 108 -1.05 29.18 -2.88
CA ALA A 108 -2.40 29.75 -2.74
C ALA A 108 -2.48 30.32 -1.33
N PRO A 109 -2.53 31.65 -1.15
CA PRO A 109 -2.70 32.23 0.18
C PRO A 109 -4.00 31.67 0.77
N ARG A 110 -3.91 31.11 1.99
CA ARG A 110 -5.08 30.78 2.81
C ARG A 110 -5.86 32.08 3.03
N GLY A 111 -6.90 32.29 2.24
CA GLY A 111 -7.64 33.54 2.19
C GLY A 111 -7.57 34.28 0.85
N ALA A 112 -7.33 33.60 -0.27
CA ALA A 112 -7.70 34.13 -1.59
C ALA A 112 -9.20 34.45 -1.55
N ARG A 113 -9.51 35.70 -1.20
CA ARG A 113 -10.86 36.25 -1.23
C ARG A 113 -11.36 35.98 -2.62
N ILE A 114 -12.52 35.31 -2.70
CA ILE A 114 -13.29 35.24 -3.93
C ILE A 114 -13.35 36.68 -4.46
N PRO A 115 -12.78 36.98 -5.64
CA PRO A 115 -12.75 38.34 -6.13
C PRO A 115 -14.19 38.87 -6.16
N GLU A 116 -14.41 40.06 -5.62
CA GLU A 116 -15.74 40.66 -5.54
C GLU A 116 -16.44 40.58 -6.90
N GLY A 117 -17.67 40.08 -6.91
CA GLY A 117 -18.38 39.81 -8.15
C GLY A 117 -18.02 38.50 -8.84
N THR A 118 -17.52 37.49 -8.13
CA THR A 118 -17.50 36.10 -8.62
C THR A 118 -18.31 35.20 -7.70
N LEU A 119 -19.00 34.23 -8.31
CA LEU A 119 -19.78 33.24 -7.56
C LEU A 119 -18.85 32.21 -6.92
N ASP A 120 -19.20 31.79 -5.70
CA ASP A 120 -18.58 30.62 -5.10
C ASP A 120 -18.92 29.35 -5.90
N ARG A 121 -18.12 28.30 -5.75
CA ARG A 121 -18.19 27.06 -6.54
C ARG A 121 -19.57 26.42 -6.50
N ASP A 122 -20.21 26.39 -5.33
CA ASP A 122 -21.52 25.78 -5.16
C ASP A 122 -22.60 26.59 -5.88
N ARG A 123 -22.55 27.93 -5.79
CA ARG A 123 -23.47 28.82 -6.51
C ARG A 123 -23.24 28.79 -8.02
N MET A 124 -21.99 28.61 -8.48
CA MET A 124 -21.70 28.44 -9.90
C MET A 124 -22.33 27.15 -10.45
N LYS A 125 -22.34 26.07 -9.66
CA LYS A 125 -22.98 24.81 -10.04
C LYS A 125 -24.50 24.97 -10.21
N GLU A 126 -25.14 25.67 -9.29
CA GLU A 126 -26.57 25.99 -9.38
C GLU A 126 -26.87 26.92 -10.56
N ALA A 127 -26.06 27.96 -10.75
CA ALA A 127 -26.21 28.89 -11.86
C ALA A 127 -26.09 28.20 -13.23
N LYS A 128 -25.21 27.20 -13.37
CA LYS A 128 -25.13 26.40 -14.59
C LYS A 128 -26.38 25.57 -14.87
N GLN A 129 -27.09 25.11 -13.82
CA GLN A 129 -28.34 24.39 -14.02
C GLN A 129 -29.45 25.32 -14.50
N LEU A 130 -29.47 26.56 -14.00
CA LEU A 130 -30.44 27.59 -14.40
C LEU A 130 -30.13 28.20 -15.77
N PHE A 131 -28.84 28.36 -16.08
CA PHE A 131 -28.34 28.99 -17.31
C PHE A 131 -27.52 28.00 -18.14
N ALA A 132 -28.12 26.85 -18.48
CA ALA A 132 -27.43 25.76 -19.19
C ALA A 132 -26.87 26.14 -20.58
N GLY A 133 -27.24 27.29 -21.13
CA GLY A 133 -26.71 27.83 -22.39
C GLY A 133 -25.60 28.88 -22.24
N LEU A 134 -25.23 29.26 -21.02
CA LEU A 134 -24.20 30.26 -20.76
C LEU A 134 -22.93 29.61 -20.21
N SER A 135 -21.79 30.15 -20.62
CA SER A 135 -20.49 29.84 -20.06
C SER A 135 -20.33 30.43 -18.65
N GLU A 136 -19.39 29.89 -17.86
CA GLU A 136 -19.08 30.43 -16.52
C GLU A 136 -18.67 31.91 -16.56
N GLN A 137 -18.05 32.36 -17.65
CA GLN A 137 -17.65 33.75 -17.84
C GLN A 137 -18.88 34.66 -17.99
N GLU A 138 -19.86 34.24 -18.80
CA GLU A 138 -21.11 34.97 -19.00
C GLU A 138 -21.97 35.00 -17.74
N ILE A 139 -22.03 33.89 -17.01
CA ILE A 139 -22.72 33.81 -15.71
C ILE A 139 -22.09 34.78 -14.71
N ASN A 140 -20.75 34.84 -14.62
CA ASN A 140 -20.08 35.81 -13.75
C ASN A 140 -20.28 37.26 -14.21
N ALA A 141 -20.28 37.53 -15.52
CA ALA A 141 -20.56 38.86 -16.06
C ALA A 141 -21.99 39.32 -15.72
N LEU A 142 -22.96 38.41 -15.82
CA LEU A 142 -24.34 38.67 -15.41
C LEU A 142 -24.42 38.94 -13.91
N TYR A 143 -23.78 38.11 -13.09
CA TYR A 143 -23.74 38.28 -11.64
C TYR A 143 -23.18 39.66 -11.26
N ARG A 144 -22.03 40.05 -11.82
CA ARG A 144 -21.42 41.39 -11.61
C ARG A 144 -22.38 42.51 -11.96
N ARG A 145 -23.02 42.42 -13.14
CA ARG A 145 -23.96 43.44 -13.60
C ARG A 145 -25.11 43.61 -12.61
N VAL A 146 -25.69 42.51 -12.11
CA VAL A 146 -26.81 42.55 -11.17
C VAL A 146 -26.37 43.05 -9.79
N THR A 147 -25.23 42.59 -9.28
CA THR A 147 -24.74 42.98 -7.95
C THR A 147 -24.27 44.43 -7.89
N HIS A 148 -23.69 44.97 -8.96
CA HIS A 148 -23.26 46.37 -9.01
C HIS A 148 -24.43 47.32 -9.34
N ALA A 149 -25.41 46.90 -10.16
CA ALA A 149 -26.59 47.73 -10.46
C ALA A 149 -27.56 47.92 -9.28
N HIS A 150 -27.36 47.24 -8.15
CA HIS A 150 -28.14 47.41 -6.92
C HIS A 150 -27.49 48.33 -5.88
N ASN A 151 -26.25 48.80 -6.14
CA ASN A 151 -25.51 49.66 -5.23
C ASN A 151 -25.39 51.12 -5.71
N ASP A 152 -26.02 51.46 -6.86
CA ASP A 152 -26.25 52.82 -7.37
C ASP A 152 -27.74 53.19 -7.19
#